data_AF-E1KTZ1-F1
#
_entry.id   AF-E1KTZ1-F1
#
_cell.length_a   1.000
_cell.length_b   1.000
_cell.length_c   1.000
_cell.angle_alpha   90.00
_cell.angle_beta   90.00
_cell.angle_gamma   90.00
#
_symmetry.space_group_name_H-M   'P 1'
#
loop_
_entity.id
_entity.type
_entity.pdbx_description
1 polymer ?
#
loop_
_entity_poly.entity_id
_entity_poly.type
_entity_poly.pdbx_seq_one_letter_code
_entity_poly.pdbx_strand_id
1 'polypeptide(L)'
;MAECGIGTPATRANIIETLILRDYIRRDKKAIIPTEKGLAVYEIVKDKRIANAEMTGSWELTLAAIEAGQMPPEKFKQGINSYVSTICEELLSLAPKQKSHPTYRCPKCGTESVGIYAKVAKCRHEGCDFHIFREVCGTLLTEDYIRDLLTTGRTPILKGLTSKAGKKFNARLVLNEDYTTSFEFESRKGKSRGR
;
A
#
# COMPACT_ATOMS: atom_id res chain seq x y z
N MET A 1 18.00 6.78 -17.90
CA MET A 1 18.88 5.79 -17.20
C MET A 1 20.27 5.75 -17.81
N ALA A 2 20.42 5.57 -19.12
CA ALA A 2 21.73 5.57 -19.79
C ALA A 2 22.47 6.91 -19.70
N GLU A 3 21.77 7.99 -20.01
CA GLU A 3 22.35 9.34 -20.04
C GLU A 3 22.66 9.89 -18.64
N CYS A 4 22.09 9.31 -17.59
CA CYS A 4 22.30 9.75 -16.20
C CYS A 4 23.36 8.91 -15.46
N GLY A 5 24.01 7.96 -16.13
CA GLY A 5 25.01 7.09 -15.51
C GLY A 5 24.46 6.12 -14.45
N ILE A 6 23.16 5.83 -14.45
CA ILE A 6 22.53 5.01 -13.40
C ILE A 6 22.57 3.53 -13.81
N GLY A 7 23.43 2.76 -13.13
CA GLY A 7 23.60 1.33 -13.30
C GLY A 7 24.14 0.90 -14.67
N THR A 8 24.58 -0.35 -14.75
CA THR A 8 24.94 -1.07 -15.96
C THR A 8 23.69 -1.59 -16.72
N PRO A 9 23.79 -1.99 -18.01
CA PRO A 9 22.66 -2.57 -18.74
C PRO A 9 21.96 -3.72 -18.01
N ALA A 10 22.73 -4.59 -17.33
CA ALA A 10 22.21 -5.72 -16.57
C ALA A 10 21.42 -5.29 -15.32
N THR A 11 21.90 -4.28 -14.59
CA THR A 11 21.20 -3.80 -13.37
C THR A 11 19.93 -3.03 -13.70
N ARG A 12 19.90 -2.31 -14.83
CA ARG A 12 18.70 -1.59 -15.28
C ARG A 12 17.51 -2.50 -15.56
N ALA A 13 17.74 -3.62 -16.23
CA ALA A 13 16.69 -4.62 -16.47
C ALA A 13 16.12 -5.14 -15.15
N ASN A 14 16.99 -5.50 -14.20
CA ASN A 14 16.59 -5.98 -12.88
C ASN A 14 15.84 -4.93 -12.04
N ILE A 15 16.20 -3.65 -12.16
CA ILE A 15 15.48 -2.55 -11.49
C ILE A 15 14.04 -2.48 -12.00
N ILE A 16 13.83 -2.53 -13.32
CA ILE A 16 12.49 -2.48 -13.93
C ILE A 16 11.66 -3.67 -13.45
N GLU A 17 12.21 -4.88 -13.50
CA GLU A 17 11.50 -6.09 -13.02
C GLU A 17 11.17 -5.99 -11.53
N THR A 18 12.07 -5.45 -10.71
CA THR A 18 11.82 -5.25 -9.27
C THR A 18 10.68 -4.26 -9.02
N LEU A 19 10.63 -3.16 -9.77
CA LEU A 19 9.56 -2.16 -9.65
C LEU A 19 8.19 -2.70 -10.07
N ILE A 20 8.16 -3.57 -11.08
CA ILE A 20 6.95 -4.30 -11.50
C ILE A 20 6.54 -5.30 -10.42
N LEU A 21 7.46 -6.14 -9.96
CA LEU A 21 7.20 -7.17 -8.93
C LEU A 21 6.66 -6.56 -7.63
N ARG A 22 7.14 -5.37 -7.26
CA ARG A 22 6.71 -4.64 -6.05
C ARG A 22 5.49 -3.75 -6.25
N ASP A 23 4.86 -3.79 -7.43
CA ASP A 23 3.64 -3.07 -7.77
C ASP A 23 3.79 -1.53 -7.69
N TYR A 24 4.97 -1.00 -8.05
CA TYR A 24 5.18 0.45 -8.19
C TYR A 24 4.90 0.93 -9.62
N ILE A 25 5.14 0.08 -10.61
CA ILE A 25 4.88 0.35 -12.02
C ILE A 25 4.23 -0.88 -12.65
N ARG A 26 3.53 -0.70 -13.77
CA ARG A 26 2.96 -1.79 -14.57
C ARG A 26 3.19 -1.58 -16.05
N ARG A 27 3.17 -2.68 -16.81
CA ARG A 27 3.17 -2.64 -18.28
C ARG A 27 1.76 -2.41 -18.78
N ASP A 28 1.57 -1.38 -19.59
CA ASP A 28 0.36 -1.15 -20.37
C ASP A 28 0.73 -1.13 -21.84
N LYS A 29 0.51 -2.28 -22.51
CA LYS A 29 0.98 -2.54 -23.88
C LYS A 29 2.49 -2.32 -23.99
N LYS A 30 2.91 -1.30 -24.75
CA LYS A 30 4.31 -0.91 -24.96
C LYS A 30 4.79 0.16 -23.97
N ALA A 31 3.90 0.69 -23.12
CA ALA A 31 4.21 1.72 -22.14
C ALA A 31 4.43 1.11 -20.75
N ILE A 32 5.21 1.81 -19.93
CA ILE A 32 5.32 1.57 -18.49
C ILE A 32 4.64 2.74 -17.80
N ILE A 33 3.68 2.45 -16.93
CA ILE A 33 2.90 3.46 -16.21
C ILE A 33 2.96 3.22 -14.70
N PRO A 34 2.98 4.29 -13.86
CA PRO A 34 2.97 4.14 -12.42
C PRO A 34 1.64 3.56 -11.92
N THR A 35 1.71 2.81 -10.82
CA THR A 35 0.53 2.44 -10.02
C THR A 35 0.20 3.58 -9.05
N GLU A 36 -0.98 3.53 -8.41
CA GLU A 36 -1.31 4.47 -7.33
C GLU A 36 -0.28 4.41 -6.20
N LYS A 37 0.21 3.21 -5.87
CA LYS A 37 1.28 3.00 -4.89
C LYS A 37 2.59 3.64 -5.33
N GLY A 38 2.99 3.46 -6.59
CA GLY A 38 4.19 4.08 -7.16
C GLY A 38 4.12 5.60 -7.14
N LEU A 39 2.97 6.16 -7.54
CA LEU A 39 2.75 7.60 -7.55
C LEU A 39 2.76 8.17 -6.13
N ALA A 40 2.15 7.48 -5.17
CA ALA A 40 2.18 7.90 -3.76
C ALA A 40 3.60 7.95 -3.20
N VAL A 41 4.42 6.94 -3.47
CA VAL A 41 5.84 6.95 -3.06
C VAL A 41 6.60 8.06 -3.76
N TYR A 42 6.41 8.22 -5.08
CA TYR A 42 7.05 9.29 -5.86
C TYR A 42 6.75 10.67 -5.27
N GLU A 43 5.49 10.99 -4.99
CA GLU A 43 5.10 12.28 -4.41
C GLU A 43 5.73 12.56 -3.04
N ILE A 44 6.05 11.52 -2.26
CA ILE A 44 6.72 11.67 -0.96
C ILE A 44 8.20 12.03 -1.12
N VAL A 45 8.87 11.50 -2.14
CA VAL A 45 10.34 11.55 -2.23
C VAL A 45 10.87 12.37 -3.41
N LYS A 46 10.05 12.78 -4.38
CA LYS A 46 10.51 13.41 -5.64
C LYS A 46 11.38 14.66 -5.44
N ASP A 47 11.11 15.43 -4.39
CA ASP A 47 11.84 16.66 -4.07
C ASP A 47 12.95 16.44 -3.02
N LYS A 48 13.25 15.17 -2.71
CA LYS A 48 14.23 14.77 -1.69
C LYS A 48 15.52 14.28 -2.33
N ARG A 49 16.62 14.43 -1.60
CA ARG A 49 17.95 14.01 -2.05
C ARG A 49 18.02 12.53 -2.45
N ILE A 50 17.27 11.68 -1.74
CA ILE A 50 17.19 10.23 -2.03
C ILE A 50 16.66 9.90 -3.43
N ALA A 51 15.90 10.80 -4.07
CA ALA A 51 15.38 10.61 -5.42
C ALA A 51 16.24 11.28 -6.50
N ASN A 52 17.38 11.90 -6.15
CA ASN A 52 18.22 12.61 -7.10
C ASN A 52 19.05 11.63 -7.96
N ALA A 53 18.76 11.64 -9.26
CA ALA A 53 19.40 10.81 -10.28
C ALA A 53 20.89 11.12 -10.50
N GLU A 54 21.29 12.40 -10.43
CA GLU A 54 22.68 12.83 -10.64
C GLU A 54 23.60 12.32 -9.53
N MET A 55 23.12 12.35 -8.29
CA MET A 55 23.88 11.83 -7.15
C MET A 55 24.13 10.32 -7.27
N THR A 56 23.19 9.58 -7.86
CA THR A 56 23.38 8.15 -8.15
C THR A 56 24.52 7.94 -9.16
N GLY A 57 24.59 8.76 -10.21
CA GLY A 57 25.70 8.72 -11.17
C GLY A 57 27.05 9.08 -10.52
N SER A 58 27.07 10.01 -9.57
CA SER A 58 28.30 10.37 -8.84
C SER A 58 28.87 9.20 -8.01
N TRP A 59 28.01 8.33 -7.50
CA TRP A 59 28.44 7.14 -6.75
C TRP A 59 29.07 6.10 -7.65
N GLU A 60 28.49 5.85 -8.83
CA GLU A 60 29.07 4.95 -9.83
C GLU A 60 30.46 5.42 -10.28
N LEU A 61 30.65 6.74 -10.48
CA LEU A 61 31.97 7.31 -10.76
C LEU A 61 32.96 7.07 -9.60
N THR A 62 32.48 7.26 -8.37
CA THR A 62 33.31 7.06 -7.17
C THR A 62 33.69 5.59 -6.98
N LEU A 63 32.77 4.66 -7.27
CA LEU A 63 33.02 3.22 -7.25
C LEU A 63 34.06 2.82 -8.30
N ALA A 64 33.99 3.38 -9.51
CA ALA A 64 35.00 3.16 -10.55
C ALA A 64 36.38 3.71 -10.15
N ALA A 65 36.44 4.88 -9.48
CA ALA A 65 37.69 5.43 -8.96
C ALA A 65 38.31 4.56 -7.85
N ILE A 66 37.48 3.90 -7.02
CA ILE A 66 37.93 2.94 -6.01
C ILE A 66 38.50 1.69 -6.68
N GLU A 67 37.81 1.14 -7.70
CA GLU A 67 38.28 0.00 -8.49
C GLU A 67 39.64 0.30 -9.15
N ALA A 68 39.82 1.53 -9.65
CA ALA A 68 41.09 2.00 -10.21
C ALA A 68 42.17 2.36 -9.17
N GLY A 69 41.89 2.21 -7.86
CA GLY A 69 42.83 2.53 -6.77
C GLY A 69 43.06 4.04 -6.55
N GLN A 70 42.26 4.91 -7.15
CA GLN A 70 42.39 6.37 -7.07
C GLN A 70 41.71 6.98 -5.85
N MET A 71 40.85 6.22 -5.15
CA MET A 71 40.19 6.65 -3.93
C MET A 71 40.19 5.54 -2.86
N PRO A 72 40.51 5.86 -1.58
CA PRO A 72 40.37 4.90 -0.49
C PRO A 72 38.89 4.53 -0.24
N PRO A 73 38.54 3.23 -0.13
CA PRO A 73 37.17 2.78 0.17
C PRO A 73 36.58 3.39 1.44
N GLU A 74 37.42 3.62 2.47
CA GLU A 74 36.97 4.17 3.75
C GLU A 74 36.41 5.59 3.64
N LYS A 75 36.94 6.41 2.73
CA LYS A 75 36.40 7.75 2.49
C LYS A 75 35.00 7.70 1.89
N PHE A 76 34.78 6.78 0.96
CA PHE A 76 33.47 6.58 0.37
C PHE A 76 32.46 6.09 1.42
N LYS A 77 32.85 5.11 2.24
CA LYS A 77 32.02 4.59 3.34
C LYS A 77 31.61 5.67 4.34
N GLN A 78 32.54 6.54 4.75
CA GLN A 78 32.23 7.68 5.61
C GLN A 78 31.23 8.64 4.96
N GLY A 79 31.40 8.93 3.66
CA GLY A 79 30.47 9.73 2.88
C GLY A 79 29.06 9.12 2.84
N ILE A 80 28.94 7.82 2.59
CA ILE A 80 27.66 7.11 2.60
C ILE A 80 27.01 7.15 3.98
N ASN A 81 27.76 6.95 5.07
CA ASN A 81 27.21 7.01 6.42
C ASN A 81 26.65 8.40 6.75
N SER A 82 27.40 9.47 6.44
CA SER A 82 26.94 10.85 6.63
C SER A 82 25.69 11.15 5.80
N TYR A 83 25.67 10.66 4.55
CA TYR A 83 24.52 10.78 3.68
C TYR A 83 23.27 10.07 4.22
N VAL A 84 23.42 8.83 4.71
CA VAL A 84 22.33 8.06 5.33
C VAL A 84 21.77 8.80 6.56
N SER A 85 22.64 9.29 7.45
CA SER A 85 22.20 10.07 8.62
C SER A 85 21.38 11.30 8.21
N THR A 86 21.86 12.05 7.20
CA THR A 86 21.18 13.25 6.72
C THR A 86 19.79 12.93 6.15
N ILE A 87 19.66 11.89 5.32
CA ILE A 87 18.34 11.49 4.80
C ILE A 87 17.42 11.05 5.94
N CYS A 88 17.92 10.25 6.88
CA CYS A 88 17.11 9.77 8.00
C CYS A 88 16.53 10.96 8.78
N GLU A 89 17.33 11.98 9.07
CA GLU A 89 16.87 13.22 9.70
C GLU A 89 15.86 13.98 8.82
N GLU A 90 16.12 14.12 7.52
CA GLU A 90 15.21 14.76 6.55
C GLU A 90 13.86 14.03 6.41
N LEU A 91 13.84 12.70 6.58
CA LEU A 91 12.64 11.88 6.49
C LEU A 91 11.89 11.80 7.82
N LEU A 92 12.58 11.74 8.96
CA LEU A 92 11.95 11.75 10.29
C LEU A 92 11.33 13.12 10.61
N SER A 93 11.94 14.21 10.12
CA SER A 93 11.40 15.56 10.23
C SER A 93 10.21 15.84 9.32
N LEU A 94 9.94 14.97 8.33
CA LEU A 94 8.64 14.94 7.68
C LEU A 94 7.63 14.44 8.72
N ALA A 95 7.03 15.37 9.47
CA ALA A 95 5.81 15.10 10.20
C ALA A 95 4.87 14.36 9.24
N PRO A 96 4.25 13.23 9.64
CA PRO A 96 3.41 12.48 8.75
C PRO A 96 2.28 13.41 8.28
N LYS A 97 2.40 13.92 7.05
CA LYS A 97 1.24 14.27 6.22
C LYS A 97 0.57 12.96 5.79
N GLN A 98 0.38 12.03 6.73
CA GLN A 98 -0.72 11.11 6.60
C GLN A 98 -1.93 12.04 6.55
N LYS A 99 -2.65 12.05 5.43
CA LYS A 99 -4.06 12.41 5.48
C LYS A 99 -4.58 11.78 6.76
N SER A 100 -5.18 12.58 7.64
CA SER A 100 -5.76 12.09 8.88
C SER A 100 -6.83 11.07 8.50
N HIS A 101 -6.42 9.84 8.24
CA HIS A 101 -7.32 8.74 8.00
C HIS A 101 -8.07 8.62 9.31
N PRO A 102 -9.40 8.67 9.30
CA PRO A 102 -10.16 8.64 10.53
C PRO A 102 -9.71 7.42 11.35
N THR A 103 -9.28 7.69 12.57
CA THR A 103 -8.81 6.68 13.53
C THR A 103 -10.05 5.91 13.99
N TYR A 104 -10.40 4.83 13.29
CA TYR A 104 -11.53 3.97 13.67
C TYR A 104 -11.12 3.05 14.80
N ARG A 105 -11.77 3.13 15.97
CA ARG A 105 -11.46 2.23 17.10
C ARG A 105 -11.67 0.77 16.69
N CYS A 106 -10.69 -0.08 17.03
CA CYS A 106 -10.83 -1.51 16.83
C CYS A 106 -11.96 -2.07 17.70
N PRO A 107 -12.96 -2.79 17.12
CA PRO A 107 -14.04 -3.37 17.90
C PRO A 107 -13.58 -4.51 18.80
N LYS A 108 -12.43 -5.15 18.51
CA LYS A 108 -11.89 -6.27 19.29
C LYS A 108 -11.07 -5.85 20.51
N CYS A 109 -10.20 -4.83 20.37
CA CYS A 109 -9.32 -4.42 21.48
C CYS A 109 -9.64 -3.04 22.07
N GLY A 110 -10.36 -2.17 21.35
CA GLY A 110 -10.72 -0.82 21.82
C GLY A 110 -9.56 0.19 21.95
N THR A 111 -8.31 -0.26 21.91
CA THR A 111 -7.11 0.55 22.21
C THR A 111 -6.63 1.39 21.04
N GLU A 112 -6.40 0.78 19.88
CA GLU A 112 -5.84 1.46 18.71
C GLU A 112 -6.81 1.49 17.52
N SER A 113 -6.46 2.32 16.53
CA SER A 113 -7.19 2.35 15.26
C SER A 113 -7.00 1.11 14.40
N VAL A 114 -8.04 0.80 13.65
CA VAL A 114 -7.96 -0.04 12.46
C VAL A 114 -7.32 0.74 11.33
N GLY A 115 -6.20 0.24 10.80
CA GLY A 115 -5.58 0.74 9.58
C GLY A 115 -6.25 0.10 8.36
N ILE A 116 -6.65 0.93 7.40
CA ILE A 116 -7.20 0.48 6.11
C ILE A 116 -6.07 0.41 5.08
N TYR A 117 -5.75 -0.80 4.61
CA TYR A 117 -4.75 -1.06 3.57
C TYR A 117 -5.44 -1.53 2.29
N ALA A 118 -4.73 -1.67 1.17
CA ALA A 118 -5.34 -2.01 -0.12
C ALA A 118 -6.23 -3.26 -0.09
N LYS A 119 -5.81 -4.33 0.59
CA LYS A 119 -6.50 -5.64 0.62
C LYS A 119 -7.21 -5.95 1.94
N VAL A 120 -6.80 -5.30 3.03
CA VAL A 120 -7.23 -5.66 4.38
C VAL A 120 -7.36 -4.41 5.24
N ALA A 121 -8.36 -4.38 6.10
CA ALA A 121 -8.43 -3.47 7.23
C ALA A 121 -8.05 -4.26 8.49
N LYS A 122 -7.00 -3.85 9.22
CA LYS A 122 -6.52 -4.59 10.41
C LYS A 122 -6.22 -3.67 11.58
N CYS A 123 -6.32 -4.20 12.79
CA CYS A 123 -5.90 -3.48 13.98
C CYS A 123 -4.40 -3.14 13.91
N ARG A 124 -4.02 -1.96 14.40
CA ARG A 124 -2.61 -1.55 14.53
C ARG A 124 -1.95 -2.04 15.81
N HIS A 125 -2.75 -2.40 16.82
CA HIS A 125 -2.25 -2.83 18.11
C HIS A 125 -1.50 -4.17 18.01
N GLU A 126 -0.27 -4.17 18.50
CA GLU A 126 0.57 -5.35 18.56
C GLU A 126 -0.03 -6.36 19.56
N GLY A 127 -0.48 -7.51 19.06
CA GLY A 127 -1.23 -8.53 19.83
C GLY A 127 -2.72 -8.61 19.51
N CYS A 128 -3.27 -7.71 18.69
CA CYS A 128 -4.64 -7.81 18.17
C CYS A 128 -4.66 -8.35 16.74
N ASP A 129 -5.27 -9.52 16.55
CA ASP A 129 -5.44 -10.26 15.29
C ASP A 129 -6.69 -9.85 14.50
N PHE A 130 -7.39 -8.79 14.91
CA PHE A 130 -8.57 -8.31 14.21
C PHE A 130 -8.23 -7.85 12.79
N HIS A 131 -8.94 -8.42 11.80
CA HIS A 131 -8.80 -8.06 10.40
C HIS A 131 -10.09 -8.30 9.62
N ILE A 132 -10.29 -7.52 8.55
CA ILE A 132 -11.39 -7.63 7.60
C ILE A 132 -10.80 -7.56 6.20
N PHE A 133 -11.09 -8.55 5.36
CA PHE A 133 -10.72 -8.50 3.95
C PHE A 133 -11.58 -7.46 3.23
N ARG A 134 -10.91 -6.60 2.44
CA ARG A 134 -11.61 -5.60 1.64
C ARG A 134 -12.17 -6.17 0.36
N GLU A 135 -11.66 -7.30 -0.11
CA GLU A 135 -12.21 -7.96 -1.29
C GLU A 135 -13.19 -9.05 -0.85
N VAL A 136 -14.46 -8.86 -1.20
CA VAL A 136 -15.55 -9.75 -0.80
C VAL A 136 -16.38 -10.06 -2.04
N CYS A 137 -16.44 -11.35 -2.43
CA CYS A 137 -17.23 -11.83 -3.56
C CYS A 137 -17.03 -11.03 -4.87
N GLY A 138 -15.78 -10.66 -5.17
CA GLY A 138 -15.39 -9.90 -6.36
C GLY A 138 -15.66 -8.40 -6.29
N THR A 139 -16.01 -7.88 -5.12
CA THR A 139 -16.21 -6.45 -4.87
C THR A 139 -15.20 -5.94 -3.85
N LEU A 140 -14.56 -4.81 -4.15
CA LEU A 140 -13.68 -4.11 -3.22
C LEU A 140 -14.48 -3.15 -2.33
N LEU A 141 -14.37 -3.33 -1.01
CA LEU A 141 -14.96 -2.45 -0.01
C LEU A 141 -14.22 -1.11 0.01
N THR A 142 -15.00 -0.03 -0.15
CA THR A 142 -14.53 1.35 0.00
C THR A 142 -14.20 1.64 1.46
N GLU A 143 -13.47 2.72 1.71
CA GLU A 143 -13.18 3.15 3.09
C GLU A 143 -14.47 3.45 3.87
N ASP A 144 -15.51 3.94 3.20
CA ASP A 144 -16.81 4.23 3.82
C ASP A 144 -17.55 2.94 4.23
N TYR A 145 -17.48 1.88 3.43
CA TYR A 145 -18.06 0.60 3.84
C TYR A 145 -17.30 -0.04 5.01
N ILE A 146 -15.98 0.10 5.05
CA ILE A 146 -15.19 -0.33 6.21
C ILE A 146 -15.57 0.51 7.45
N ARG A 147 -15.74 1.82 7.29
CA ARG A 147 -16.22 2.70 8.36
C ARG A 147 -17.57 2.25 8.89
N ASP A 148 -18.55 2.02 8.02
CA ASP A 148 -19.90 1.59 8.42
C ASP A 148 -19.84 0.26 9.17
N LEU A 149 -19.00 -0.68 8.72
CA LEU A 149 -18.81 -1.96 9.36
C LEU A 149 -18.16 -1.83 10.76
N LEU A 150 -17.21 -0.91 10.93
CA LEU A 150 -16.54 -0.68 12.21
C LEU A 150 -17.39 0.12 13.21
N THR A 151 -18.28 0.99 12.73
CA THR A 151 -19.07 1.90 13.58
C THR A 151 -20.49 1.41 13.85
N THR A 152 -21.14 0.84 12.84
CA THR A 152 -22.53 0.37 12.91
C THR A 152 -22.64 -1.16 12.94
N GLY A 153 -21.53 -1.87 12.72
CA GLY A 153 -21.51 -3.33 12.63
C GLY A 153 -22.01 -3.88 11.29
N ARG A 154 -22.38 -3.03 10.32
CA ARG A 154 -22.89 -3.48 9.02
C ARG A 154 -22.65 -2.48 7.89
N THR A 155 -22.55 -2.96 6.66
CA THR A 155 -22.50 -2.10 5.47
C THR A 155 -23.90 -1.79 4.95
N PRO A 156 -24.05 -0.77 4.08
CA PRO A 156 -25.16 -0.68 3.15
C PRO A 156 -25.24 -1.93 2.26
N ILE A 157 -26.33 -2.06 1.51
CA ILE A 157 -26.51 -3.19 0.58
C ILE A 157 -25.44 -3.11 -0.51
N LEU A 158 -24.54 -4.08 -0.50
CA LEU A 158 -23.57 -4.29 -1.56
C LEU A 158 -24.28 -4.92 -2.74
N LYS A 159 -24.23 -4.26 -3.90
CA LYS A 159 -24.91 -4.71 -5.11
C LYS A 159 -23.95 -5.49 -6.00
N GLY A 160 -24.43 -6.58 -6.59
CA GLY A 160 -23.67 -7.32 -7.61
C GLY A 160 -22.55 -8.21 -7.08
N LEU A 161 -22.63 -8.63 -5.80
CA LEU A 161 -21.75 -9.64 -5.24
C LEU A 161 -21.89 -10.95 -6.01
N THR A 162 -20.79 -11.63 -6.29
CA THR A 162 -20.79 -12.88 -7.06
C THR A 162 -20.56 -14.08 -6.15
N SER A 163 -21.49 -15.04 -6.16
CA SER A 163 -21.36 -16.28 -5.38
C SER A 163 -20.34 -17.23 -6.02
N LYS A 164 -19.91 -18.26 -5.27
CA LYS A 164 -19.03 -19.31 -5.80
C LYS A 164 -19.59 -20.01 -7.05
N ALA A 165 -20.92 -20.03 -7.20
CA ALA A 165 -21.62 -20.57 -8.36
C ALA A 165 -21.80 -19.56 -9.52
N GLY A 166 -21.15 -18.39 -9.46
CA GLY A 166 -21.23 -17.34 -10.48
C GLY A 166 -22.52 -16.51 -10.46
N LYS A 167 -23.47 -16.79 -9.55
CA LYS A 167 -24.73 -16.04 -9.45
C LYS A 167 -24.52 -14.71 -8.73
N LYS A 168 -25.06 -13.63 -9.29
CA LYS A 168 -25.06 -12.31 -8.67
C LYS A 168 -26.14 -12.20 -7.59
N PHE A 169 -25.80 -11.59 -6.46
CA PHE A 169 -26.72 -11.30 -5.37
C PHE A 169 -26.39 -9.96 -4.73
N ASN A 170 -27.34 -9.45 -3.93
CA ASN A 170 -27.15 -8.26 -3.13
C ASN A 170 -27.28 -8.65 -1.66
N ALA A 171 -26.37 -8.17 -0.82
CA ALA A 171 -26.39 -8.44 0.61
C ALA A 171 -25.68 -7.31 1.36
N ARG A 172 -25.99 -7.15 2.65
CA ARG A 172 -25.16 -6.39 3.58
C ARG A 172 -24.06 -7.29 4.11
N LEU A 173 -22.88 -6.72 4.36
CA LEU A 173 -21.86 -7.37 5.14
C LEU A 173 -22.05 -6.97 6.60
N VAL A 174 -22.10 -7.93 7.51
CA VAL A 174 -22.32 -7.72 8.95
C VAL A 174 -21.11 -8.25 9.71
N LEU A 175 -20.66 -7.49 10.70
CA LEU A 175 -19.62 -7.90 11.65
C LEU A 175 -20.29 -8.62 12.82
N ASN A 176 -19.96 -9.90 13.00
CA ASN A 176 -20.49 -10.74 14.06
C ASN A 176 -19.76 -10.51 15.39
N GLU A 177 -20.28 -11.07 16.49
CA GLU A 177 -19.67 -11.01 17.83
C GLU A 177 -18.29 -11.69 17.91
N ASP A 178 -18.04 -12.67 17.03
CA ASP A 178 -16.73 -13.33 16.88
C ASP A 178 -15.74 -12.52 16.02
N TYR A 179 -16.13 -11.32 15.62
CA TYR A 179 -15.37 -10.40 14.75
C TYR A 179 -15.14 -10.91 13.33
N THR A 180 -15.91 -11.91 12.88
CA THR A 180 -15.95 -12.35 11.49
C THR A 180 -17.05 -11.64 10.70
N THR A 181 -16.96 -11.67 9.37
CA THR A 181 -17.96 -11.03 8.50
C THR A 181 -18.93 -12.05 7.89
N SER A 182 -20.23 -11.81 7.99
CA SER A 182 -21.30 -12.62 7.40
C SER A 182 -22.19 -11.80 6.45
N PHE A 183 -22.97 -12.47 5.60
CA PHE A 183 -23.92 -11.81 4.70
C PHE A 183 -25.33 -11.79 5.28
N GLU A 184 -25.91 -10.60 5.40
CA GLU A 184 -27.33 -10.40 5.70
C GLU A 184 -28.07 -10.06 4.40
N PHE A 185 -29.03 -10.90 4.02
CA PHE A 185 -29.88 -10.68 2.87
C PHE A 185 -31.16 -9.99 3.30
N GLU A 186 -31.64 -8.99 2.54
CA GLU A 186 -32.96 -8.43 2.80
C GLU A 186 -34.02 -9.51 2.59
N SER A 187 -34.80 -9.78 3.64
CA SER A 187 -35.97 -10.63 3.53
C SER A 187 -36.97 -9.95 2.59
N ARG A 188 -37.26 -10.57 1.45
CA ARG A 188 -38.38 -10.16 0.61
C ARG A 188 -39.66 -10.34 1.42
N LYS A 189 -40.21 -9.27 1.98
CA LYS A 189 -41.61 -9.27 2.41
C LYS A 189 -42.49 -9.43 1.16
N GLY A 190 -43.04 -10.62 0.98
CA GLY A 190 -44.10 -10.95 0.01
C GLY A 190 -44.18 -12.46 -0.20
N LYS A 191 -45.30 -13.18 0.01
CA LYS A 191 -46.71 -12.81 0.20
C LYS A 191 -47.34 -13.83 1.15
N SER A 192 -48.25 -13.39 2.03
CA SER A 192 -49.24 -14.28 2.63
C SER A 192 -50.05 -14.93 1.51
N ARG A 193 -49.98 -16.26 1.40
CA ARG A 193 -50.95 -17.03 0.62
C ARG A 193 -52.23 -17.10 1.44
N GLY A 194 -53.13 -16.15 1.20
CA GLY A 194 -54.55 -16.34 1.50
C GLY A 194 -55.17 -17.17 0.38
N ARG A 195 -55.48 -18.42 0.67
CA ARG A 195 -56.78 -19.08 0.46
C ARG A 195 -56.68 -20.54 0.88
#